data_AF-A0A6B2DPW9-F1
#
_entry.id   AF-A0A6B2DPW9-F1
#
_cell.length_a   1.000
_cell.length_b   1.000
_cell.length_c   1.000
_cell.angle_alpha   90.00
_cell.angle_beta   90.00
_cell.angle_gamma   90.00
#
_symmetry.space_group_name_H-M   'P 1'
#
loop_
_entity.id
_entity.type
_entity.pdbx_description
1 polymer ?
#
loop_
_entity_poly.entity_id
_entity_poly.type
_entity_poly.pdbx_seq_one_letter_code
_entity_poly.pdbx_strand_id
1 'polypeptide(L)'
;MREKLEASLAQSRIALPWWVAVCTNAFTALLAATAVTQRAGVLPPLVLVLVVLLIGATSLVWLGTGRILPVWTKCVTVAGAVAILLTEPRLPDFAPIVLVVLAAEVASIARPAVAFLFLGLDLAVLGWAAAGPGLTGAAVYLAAVLLGHSGGFMLRWYVRALAAERAGRVAEREHTILTERQRMAREVHDVVAHSLSITLLHLTGARRALQQDRDVDEAIEGLTEAERVGRAAMTDIRRTVRLLSHAPAERHTLPGAGDIAGLVAHTRGAGLDIHFEQEGDAADVPDLAGLTLYRITQESLANIAKHAPRSTARIRLHVGRNEVRLIVRNTLPDRPAEFAADGSGLTGMAARAEQIGARLRTGPDGGDWLVDLAVPPAGASR
;
A
#
# COMPACT_ATOMS: atom_id res chain seq x y z
N MET A 1 -16.13 15.90 14.94
CA MET A 1 -15.33 17.15 15.12
C MET A 1 -13.89 16.96 14.62
N ARG A 2 -13.17 15.95 15.10
CA ARG A 2 -11.79 15.61 14.66
C ARG A 2 -11.59 15.56 13.13
N GLU A 3 -12.37 14.74 12.42
CA GLU A 3 -12.24 14.57 10.96
C GLU A 3 -12.42 15.89 10.18
N LYS A 4 -13.34 16.75 10.64
CA LYS A 4 -13.55 18.08 10.05
C LYS A 4 -12.32 18.99 10.23
N LEU A 5 -11.65 18.91 11.38
CA LEU A 5 -10.43 19.68 11.66
C LEU A 5 -9.24 19.16 10.84
N GLU A 6 -9.08 17.84 10.77
CA GLU A 6 -8.04 17.19 9.96
C GLU A 6 -8.22 17.52 8.47
N ALA A 7 -9.44 17.45 7.94
CA ALA A 7 -9.74 17.80 6.55
C ALA A 7 -9.44 19.28 6.23
N SER A 8 -9.79 20.19 7.14
CA SER A 8 -9.53 21.63 7.00
C SER A 8 -8.04 21.97 6.93
N LEU A 9 -7.23 21.34 7.81
CA LEU A 9 -5.76 21.50 7.82
C LEU A 9 -5.12 20.92 6.56
N ALA A 10 -5.59 19.75 6.10
CA ALA A 10 -5.11 19.12 4.88
C ALA A 10 -5.38 19.99 3.63
N GLN A 11 -6.58 20.57 3.51
CA GLN A 11 -6.93 21.50 2.42
C GLN A 11 -6.01 22.73 2.39
N SER A 12 -5.56 23.19 3.55
CA SER A 12 -4.66 24.34 3.69
C SER A 12 -3.18 23.98 3.58
N ARG A 13 -2.84 22.72 3.27
CA ARG A 13 -1.46 22.19 3.20
C ARG A 13 -0.66 22.38 4.50
N ILE A 14 -1.34 22.38 5.64
CA ILE A 14 -0.71 22.48 6.96
C ILE A 14 -0.49 21.06 7.48
N ALA A 15 0.77 20.65 7.59
CA ALA A 15 1.16 19.29 8.00
C ALA A 15 1.14 19.08 9.54
N LEU A 16 0.48 19.97 10.29
CA LEU A 16 0.38 19.87 11.74
C LEU A 16 -0.80 18.99 12.15
N PRO A 17 -0.66 18.16 13.19
CA PRO A 17 -1.79 17.45 13.78
C PRO A 17 -2.88 18.41 14.27
N TRP A 18 -4.15 17.99 14.15
CA TRP A 18 -5.30 18.81 14.58
C TRP A 18 -5.21 19.26 16.05
N TRP A 19 -4.68 18.40 16.92
CA TRP A 19 -4.55 18.70 18.34
C TRP A 19 -3.52 19.79 18.60
N VAL A 20 -2.45 19.91 17.79
CA VAL A 20 -1.47 21.01 17.91
C VAL A 20 -2.16 22.34 17.62
N ALA A 21 -2.93 22.42 16.53
CA ALA A 21 -3.66 23.64 16.17
C ALA A 21 -4.68 24.05 17.25
N VAL A 22 -5.38 23.08 17.85
CA VAL A 22 -6.33 23.33 18.95
C VAL A 22 -5.59 23.80 20.21
N CYS A 23 -4.52 23.12 20.61
CA CYS A 23 -3.72 23.48 21.78
C CYS A 23 -3.10 24.87 21.64
N THR A 24 -2.54 25.22 20.47
CA THR A 24 -1.97 26.55 20.23
C THR A 24 -3.05 27.63 20.31
N ASN A 25 -4.21 27.44 19.69
CA ASN A 25 -5.30 28.42 19.79
C ASN A 25 -5.86 28.55 21.22
N ALA A 26 -5.98 27.44 21.95
CA ALA A 26 -6.41 27.47 23.36
C ALA A 26 -5.40 28.20 24.25
N PHE A 27 -4.10 27.96 24.03
CA PHE A 27 -3.03 28.65 24.75
C PHE A 27 -3.01 30.16 24.45
N THR A 28 -3.14 30.54 23.18
CA THR A 28 -3.27 31.95 22.78
C THR A 28 -4.51 32.61 23.40
N ALA A 29 -5.65 31.91 23.44
CA ALA A 29 -6.86 32.42 24.08
C ALA A 29 -6.69 32.61 25.59
N LEU A 30 -5.99 31.69 26.27
CA LEU A 30 -5.67 31.82 27.69
C LEU A 30 -4.79 33.05 27.96
N LEU A 31 -3.69 33.21 27.20
CA LEU A 31 -2.81 34.37 27.32
C LEU A 31 -3.55 35.69 27.07
N ALA A 32 -4.39 35.71 26.03
CA ALA A 32 -5.22 36.87 25.70
C ALA A 32 -6.24 37.19 26.81
N ALA A 33 -6.88 36.18 27.40
CA ALA A 33 -7.80 36.36 28.52
C ALA A 33 -7.07 36.94 29.73
N THR A 34 -5.89 36.42 30.08
CA THR A 34 -5.04 37.00 31.14
C THR A 34 -4.70 38.45 30.83
N ALA A 35 -4.21 38.74 29.62
CA ALA A 35 -3.85 40.09 29.21
C ALA A 35 -5.03 41.07 29.30
N VAL A 36 -6.24 40.63 28.91
CA VAL A 36 -7.49 41.40 29.03
C VAL A 36 -7.86 41.64 30.50
N THR A 37 -7.78 40.60 31.35
CA THR A 37 -8.08 40.75 32.79
C THR A 37 -7.13 41.72 33.48
N GLN A 38 -5.86 41.80 33.06
CA GLN A 38 -4.90 42.77 33.59
C GLN A 38 -5.27 44.23 33.28
N ARG A 39 -6.14 44.48 32.31
CA ARG A 39 -6.66 45.83 31.96
C ARG A 39 -8.13 46.02 32.35
N ALA A 40 -8.75 45.04 33.02
CA ALA A 40 -10.09 45.18 33.53
C ALA A 40 -10.14 46.36 34.52
N GLY A 41 -11.06 47.30 34.29
CA GLY A 41 -11.20 48.50 35.11
C GLY A 41 -10.30 49.69 34.72
N VAL A 42 -9.42 49.53 33.72
CA VAL A 42 -8.65 50.66 33.15
C VAL A 42 -9.07 50.96 31.72
N LEU A 43 -9.15 49.94 30.86
CA LEU A 43 -9.69 50.13 29.51
C LEU A 43 -11.23 50.05 29.52
N PRO A 44 -11.93 50.79 28.65
CA PRO A 44 -13.38 50.68 28.50
C PRO A 44 -13.81 49.24 28.18
N PRO A 45 -14.92 48.73 28.75
CA PRO A 45 -15.37 47.36 28.51
C PRO A 45 -15.56 47.02 27.02
N LEU A 46 -16.05 47.98 26.22
CA LEU A 46 -16.20 47.81 24.77
C LEU A 46 -14.87 47.58 24.05
N VAL A 47 -13.78 48.20 24.51
CA VAL A 47 -12.44 48.00 23.94
C VAL A 47 -11.94 46.60 24.28
N LEU A 48 -12.17 46.12 25.50
CA LEU A 48 -11.80 44.76 25.91
C LEU A 48 -12.58 43.70 25.11
N VAL A 49 -13.87 43.92 24.86
CA VAL A 49 -14.68 43.06 23.98
C VAL A 49 -14.11 43.05 22.56
N LEU A 50 -13.75 44.22 22.02
CA LEU A 50 -13.13 44.32 20.70
C LEU A 50 -11.82 43.53 20.61
N VAL A 51 -10.94 43.63 21.62
CA VAL A 51 -9.69 42.87 21.69
C VAL A 51 -9.94 41.36 21.67
N VAL A 52 -10.90 40.88 22.47
CA VAL A 52 -11.28 39.46 22.49
C VAL A 52 -11.79 39.01 21.13
N LEU A 53 -12.61 39.83 20.47
CA LEU A 53 -13.11 39.54 19.12
C LEU A 53 -11.98 39.51 18.09
N LEU A 54 -11.03 40.45 18.12
CA LEU A 54 -9.91 40.49 17.17
C LEU A 54 -9.00 39.26 17.29
N ILE A 55 -8.69 38.83 18.52
CA ILE A 55 -7.85 37.65 18.76
C ILE A 55 -8.63 36.37 18.42
N GLY A 56 -9.91 36.31 18.82
CA GLY A 56 -10.76 35.13 18.63
C GLY A 56 -11.34 34.96 17.23
N ALA A 57 -11.40 36.02 16.40
CA ALA A 57 -12.11 36.03 15.13
C ALA A 57 -11.70 34.88 14.21
N THR A 58 -10.40 34.68 14.02
CA THR A 58 -9.90 33.63 13.12
C THR A 58 -10.20 32.21 13.63
N SER A 59 -10.10 31.99 14.95
CA SER A 59 -10.49 30.75 15.60
C SER A 59 -11.99 30.48 15.51
N LEU A 60 -12.83 31.51 15.67
CA LEU A 60 -14.28 31.41 15.55
C LEU A 60 -14.71 31.10 14.11
N VAL A 61 -14.10 31.73 13.10
CA VAL A 61 -14.37 31.41 11.69
C VAL A 61 -13.95 29.97 11.39
N TRP A 62 -12.79 29.53 11.88
CA TRP A 62 -12.33 28.15 11.68
C TRP A 62 -13.27 27.13 12.33
N LEU A 63 -13.65 27.33 13.60
CA LEU A 63 -14.54 26.43 14.32
C LEU A 63 -15.98 26.43 13.78
N GLY A 64 -16.49 27.59 13.37
CA GLY A 64 -17.86 27.73 12.89
C GLY A 64 -18.06 27.30 11.43
N THR A 65 -17.08 27.57 10.56
CA THR A 65 -17.22 27.33 9.11
C THR A 65 -16.31 26.23 8.57
N GLY A 66 -15.33 25.77 9.35
CA GLY A 66 -14.26 24.87 8.88
C GLY A 66 -13.25 25.55 7.94
N ARG A 67 -13.40 26.84 7.62
CA ARG A 67 -12.50 27.58 6.73
C ARG A 67 -11.35 28.19 7.51
N ILE A 68 -10.13 27.88 7.10
CA ILE A 68 -8.92 28.54 7.61
C ILE A 68 -8.73 29.82 6.83
N LEU A 69 -8.81 30.95 7.52
CA LEU A 69 -8.54 32.26 6.93
C LEU A 69 -7.04 32.41 6.59
N PRO A 70 -6.69 33.28 5.63
CA PRO A 70 -5.30 33.56 5.31
C PRO A 70 -4.51 33.99 6.55
N VAL A 71 -3.28 33.48 6.72
CA VAL A 71 -2.43 33.72 7.91
C VAL A 71 -2.28 35.22 8.24
N TRP A 72 -2.22 36.08 7.22
CA TRP A 72 -2.10 37.53 7.42
C TRP A 72 -3.27 38.13 8.20
N THR A 73 -4.49 37.57 8.09
CA THR A 73 -5.66 38.05 8.83
C THR A 73 -5.45 37.91 10.34
N LYS A 74 -5.00 36.73 10.79
CA LYS A 74 -4.66 36.46 12.19
C LYS A 74 -3.53 37.37 12.67
N CYS A 75 -2.52 37.58 11.83
CA CYS A 75 -1.39 38.43 12.21
C CYS A 75 -1.82 39.88 12.44
N VAL A 76 -2.60 40.46 11.53
CA VAL A 76 -3.07 41.85 11.65
C VAL A 76 -4.03 42.01 12.83
N THR A 77 -4.99 41.10 13.01
CA THR A 77 -5.97 41.25 14.10
C THR A 77 -5.33 41.03 15.48
N VAL A 78 -4.43 40.05 15.62
CA VAL A 78 -3.72 39.80 16.88
C VAL A 78 -2.72 40.92 17.19
N ALA A 79 -1.92 41.37 16.22
CA ALA A 79 -0.98 42.48 16.44
C ALA A 79 -1.71 43.79 16.79
N GLY A 80 -2.83 44.09 16.13
CA GLY A 80 -3.68 45.25 16.47
C GLY A 80 -4.29 45.13 17.87
N ALA A 81 -4.77 43.96 18.25
CA ALA A 81 -5.32 43.71 19.59
C ALA A 81 -4.26 43.87 20.68
N VAL A 82 -3.04 43.38 20.45
CA VAL A 82 -1.91 43.55 21.37
C VAL A 82 -1.48 45.03 21.44
N ALA A 83 -1.44 45.75 20.31
CA ALA A 83 -1.14 47.18 20.30
C ALA A 83 -2.14 47.98 21.16
N ILE A 84 -3.44 47.65 21.09
CA ILE A 84 -4.48 48.23 21.96
C ILE A 84 -4.19 47.91 23.44
N LEU A 85 -3.88 46.66 23.79
CA LEU A 85 -3.57 46.30 25.17
C LEU A 85 -2.31 47.00 25.71
N LEU A 86 -1.36 47.31 24.83
CA LEU A 86 -0.10 47.97 25.14
C LEU A 86 -0.20 49.51 25.23
N THR A 87 -1.37 50.11 25.00
CA THR A 87 -1.60 51.50 25.41
C THR A 87 -1.54 51.66 26.94
N GLU A 88 -1.82 50.58 27.66
CA GLU A 88 -1.83 50.50 29.13
C GLU A 88 -0.97 49.29 29.58
N PRO A 89 0.37 49.38 29.45
CA PRO A 89 1.27 48.27 29.76
C PRO A 89 1.27 47.93 31.26
N ARG A 90 1.54 46.67 31.58
CA ARG A 90 1.54 46.15 32.97
C ARG A 90 2.87 45.52 33.33
N LEU A 91 3.10 45.26 34.63
CA LEU A 91 4.26 44.54 35.10
C LEU A 91 3.83 43.47 36.12
N PRO A 92 3.95 42.15 35.80
CA PRO A 92 4.29 41.58 34.48
C PRO A 92 3.19 41.80 33.42
N ASP A 93 3.53 41.70 32.13
CA ASP A 93 2.57 41.87 31.02
C ASP A 93 2.42 40.61 30.18
N PHE A 94 1.18 40.14 30.00
CA PHE A 94 0.90 38.97 29.15
C PHE A 94 0.60 39.32 27.69
N ALA A 95 0.33 40.59 27.36
CA ALA A 95 -0.01 40.99 25.98
C ALA A 95 1.13 40.72 24.98
N PRO A 96 2.41 41.02 25.28
CA PRO A 96 3.53 40.68 24.39
C PRO A 96 3.73 39.17 24.18
N ILE A 97 3.37 38.33 25.16
CA ILE A 97 3.53 36.87 25.07
C ILE A 97 2.64 36.29 23.97
N VAL A 98 1.48 36.91 23.71
CA VAL A 98 0.62 36.56 22.58
C VAL A 98 1.35 36.68 21.23
N LEU A 99 2.20 37.71 21.07
CA LEU A 99 3.02 37.88 19.86
C LEU A 99 4.13 36.83 19.75
N VAL A 100 4.67 36.34 20.87
CA VAL A 100 5.67 35.25 20.86
C VAL A 100 5.06 33.97 20.28
N VAL A 101 3.85 33.63 20.71
CA VAL A 101 3.11 32.45 20.19
C VAL A 101 2.76 32.63 18.73
N LEU A 102 2.29 33.84 18.35
CA LEU A 102 2.00 34.18 16.96
C LEU A 102 3.24 34.06 16.06
N ALA A 103 4.37 34.62 16.49
CA ALA A 103 5.62 34.57 15.73
C ALA A 103 6.09 33.13 15.48
N ALA A 104 6.00 32.25 16.49
CA ALA A 104 6.30 30.83 16.36
C ALA A 104 5.35 30.11 15.40
N GLU A 105 4.04 30.37 15.53
CA GLU A 105 3.03 29.77 14.67
C GLU A 105 3.25 30.18 13.21
N VAL A 106 3.38 31.47 12.92
CA VAL A 106 3.54 32.01 11.57
C VAL A 106 4.85 31.52 10.94
N ALA A 107 5.96 31.51 11.69
CA ALA A 107 7.23 30.97 11.19
C ALA A 107 7.15 29.48 10.85
N SER A 108 6.33 28.71 11.57
CA SER A 108 6.17 27.28 11.34
C SER A 108 5.33 26.96 10.08
N ILE A 109 4.29 27.75 9.78
CA ILE A 109 3.31 27.43 8.71
C ILE A 109 3.40 28.32 7.47
N ALA A 110 3.81 29.58 7.60
CA ALA A 110 3.73 30.55 6.52
C ALA A 110 4.93 30.48 5.55
N ARG A 111 4.82 31.20 4.42
CA ARG A 111 5.98 31.44 3.55
C ARG A 111 7.03 32.28 4.31
N PRO A 112 8.34 32.04 4.11
CA PRO A 112 9.38 32.78 4.85
C PRO A 112 9.23 34.30 4.75
N ALA A 113 8.93 34.83 3.56
CA ALA A 113 8.69 36.26 3.35
C ALA A 113 7.53 36.81 4.20
N VAL A 114 6.45 36.05 4.36
CA VAL A 114 5.30 36.44 5.21
C VAL A 114 5.68 36.39 6.68
N ALA A 115 6.44 35.37 7.09
CA ALA A 115 6.91 35.26 8.48
C ALA A 115 7.85 36.41 8.87
N PHE A 116 8.79 36.80 8.00
CA PHE A 116 9.69 37.93 8.26
C PHE A 116 8.96 39.28 8.22
N LEU A 117 7.97 39.44 7.34
CA LEU A 117 7.12 40.65 7.32
C LEU A 117 6.40 40.83 8.66
N PHE A 118 5.77 39.77 9.18
CA PHE A 118 5.03 39.86 10.44
C PHE A 118 5.92 39.85 11.67
N LEU A 119 7.13 39.27 11.60
CA LEU A 119 8.16 39.53 12.60
C LEU A 119 8.46 41.03 12.70
N GLY A 120 8.63 41.71 11.57
CA GLY A 120 8.83 43.16 11.55
C GLY A 120 7.66 43.93 12.18
N LEU A 121 6.42 43.50 11.94
CA LEU A 121 5.23 44.08 12.56
C LEU A 121 5.24 43.90 14.09
N ASP A 122 5.50 42.68 14.57
CA ASP A 122 5.54 42.38 16.01
C ASP A 122 6.62 43.20 16.73
N LEU A 123 7.81 43.31 16.12
CA LEU A 123 8.90 44.14 16.64
C LEU A 123 8.53 45.63 16.64
N ALA A 124 7.81 46.12 15.62
CA ALA A 124 7.35 47.51 15.55
C ALA A 124 6.31 47.81 16.64
N VAL A 125 5.37 46.90 16.91
CA VAL A 125 4.39 47.04 18.00
C VAL A 125 5.09 47.12 19.36
N LEU A 126 6.06 46.24 19.62
CA LEU A 126 6.81 46.27 20.88
C LEU A 126 7.73 47.50 21.00
N GLY A 127 8.35 47.92 19.90
CA GLY A 127 9.18 49.13 19.85
C GLY A 127 8.38 50.40 20.11
N TRP A 128 7.19 50.52 19.51
CA TRP A 128 6.25 51.61 19.80
C TRP A 128 5.81 51.61 21.27
N ALA A 129 5.44 50.45 21.82
CA ALA A 129 5.03 50.31 23.22
C ALA A 129 6.16 50.69 24.20
N ALA A 130 7.42 50.38 23.85
CA ALA A 130 8.59 50.74 24.63
C ALA A 130 8.89 52.25 24.59
N ALA A 131 8.73 52.87 23.41
CA ALA A 131 9.07 54.28 23.19
C ALA A 131 7.99 55.26 23.68
N GLY A 132 6.71 54.87 23.69
CA GLY A 132 5.59 55.73 24.09
C GLY A 132 4.97 55.31 25.43
N PRO A 133 4.08 54.29 25.45
CA PRO A 133 3.38 53.84 26.66
C PRO A 133 4.26 53.38 27.84
N GLY A 134 5.55 53.12 27.62
CA GLY A 134 6.51 52.78 28.68
C GLY A 134 6.54 51.28 29.03
N LEU A 135 6.46 50.40 28.03
CA LEU A 135 6.56 48.96 28.22
C LEU A 135 7.87 48.56 28.94
N THR A 136 7.75 48.22 30.21
CA THR A 136 8.88 47.77 31.03
C THR A 136 9.29 46.35 30.61
N GLY A 137 10.59 46.12 30.44
CA GLY A 137 11.12 44.82 29.99
C GLY A 137 11.00 44.57 28.48
N ALA A 138 10.81 45.60 27.66
CA ALA A 138 10.69 45.49 26.20
C ALA A 138 11.79 44.64 25.54
N ALA A 139 13.05 44.75 26.00
CA ALA A 139 14.16 43.94 25.50
C ALA A 139 13.92 42.42 25.67
N VAL A 140 13.32 42.01 26.78
CA VAL A 140 12.98 40.60 27.04
C VAL A 140 11.90 40.12 26.09
N TYR A 141 10.86 40.93 25.85
CA TYR A 141 9.79 40.57 24.91
C TYR A 141 10.27 40.55 23.45
N LEU A 142 11.12 41.49 23.04
CA LEU A 142 11.75 41.48 21.72
C LEU A 142 12.58 40.20 21.52
N ALA A 143 13.41 39.85 22.51
CA ALA A 143 14.17 38.60 22.48
C ALA A 143 13.25 37.37 22.45
N ALA A 144 12.16 37.36 23.22
CA ALA A 144 11.20 36.27 23.23
C ALA A 144 10.48 36.09 21.88
N VAL A 145 10.11 37.18 21.20
CA VAL A 145 9.51 37.15 19.85
C VAL A 145 10.50 36.57 18.83
N LEU A 146 11.76 36.99 18.89
CA LEU A 146 12.83 36.43 18.04
C LEU A 146 13.02 34.94 18.31
N LEU A 147 13.04 34.50 19.57
CA LEU A 147 13.13 33.09 19.94
C LEU A 147 11.92 32.28 19.46
N GLY A 148 10.70 32.83 19.61
CA GLY A 148 9.48 32.20 19.09
C GLY A 148 9.58 32.00 17.58
N HIS A 149 9.99 33.04 16.84
CA HIS A 149 10.19 32.99 15.40
C HIS A 149 11.26 31.96 14.98
N SER A 150 12.43 31.96 15.63
CA SER A 150 13.49 30.98 15.40
C SER A 150 13.01 29.55 15.71
N GLY A 151 12.27 29.35 16.79
CA GLY A 151 11.68 28.06 17.17
C GLY A 151 10.68 27.55 16.13
N GLY A 152 9.82 28.43 15.62
CA GLY A 152 8.89 28.10 14.53
C GLY A 152 9.60 27.71 13.23
N PHE A 153 10.66 28.43 12.86
CA PHE A 153 11.50 28.09 11.71
C PHE A 153 12.24 26.77 11.88
N MET A 154 12.77 26.50 13.08
CA MET A 154 13.42 25.23 13.41
C MET A 154 12.44 24.06 13.32
N LEU A 155 11.24 24.21 13.86
CA LEU A 155 10.17 23.20 13.75
C LEU A 155 9.83 22.92 12.28
N ARG A 156 9.65 23.98 11.48
CA ARG A 156 9.40 23.84 10.04
C ARG A 156 10.52 23.08 9.33
N TRP A 157 11.77 23.43 9.62
CA TRP A 157 12.92 22.76 9.03
C TRP A 157 12.95 21.27 9.41
N TYR A 158 12.73 20.97 10.69
CA TYR A 158 12.69 19.60 11.20
C TYR A 158 11.59 18.75 10.54
N VAL A 159 10.36 19.28 10.45
CA VAL A 159 9.25 18.58 9.78
C VAL A 159 9.56 18.32 8.30
N ARG A 160 10.18 19.28 7.61
CA ARG A 160 10.56 19.12 6.20
C ARG A 160 11.70 18.11 6.01
N ALA A 161 12.70 18.15 6.87
CA ALA A 161 13.83 17.21 6.84
C ALA A 161 13.33 15.77 7.03
N LEU A 162 12.44 15.55 8.02
CA LEU A 162 11.85 14.24 8.26
C LEU A 162 10.98 13.76 7.09
N ALA A 163 10.24 14.65 6.46
CA ALA A 163 9.46 14.32 5.26
C ALA A 163 10.37 13.94 4.08
N ALA A 164 11.47 14.68 3.87
CA ALA A 164 12.45 14.39 2.83
C ALA A 164 13.18 13.05 3.07
N GLU A 165 13.56 12.76 4.32
CA GLU A 165 14.19 11.49 4.69
C GLU A 165 13.26 10.30 4.42
N ARG A 166 11.99 10.41 4.81
CA ARG A 166 10.98 9.36 4.53
C ARG A 166 10.80 9.14 3.03
N ALA A 167 10.73 10.21 2.25
CA ALA A 167 10.65 10.11 0.78
C ALA A 167 11.91 9.45 0.20
N GLY A 168 13.11 9.80 0.69
CA GLY A 168 14.37 9.19 0.30
C GLY A 168 14.42 7.69 0.57
N ARG A 169 13.99 7.24 1.75
CA ARG A 169 13.94 5.81 2.10
C ARG A 169 12.98 5.01 1.21
N VAL A 170 11.87 5.60 0.78
CA VAL A 170 10.94 4.95 -0.17
C VAL A 170 11.59 4.81 -1.53
N ALA A 171 12.19 5.88 -2.04
CA ALA A 171 12.89 5.87 -3.33
C ALA A 171 14.07 4.88 -3.34
N GLU A 172 14.84 4.79 -2.25
CA GLU A 172 15.96 3.83 -2.14
C GLU A 172 15.49 2.37 -2.16
N ARG A 173 14.36 2.07 -1.50
CA ARG A 173 13.74 0.74 -1.53
C ARG A 173 13.28 0.38 -2.94
N GLU A 174 12.60 1.29 -3.62
CA GLU A 174 12.15 1.09 -5.00
C GLU A 174 13.34 0.88 -5.94
N HIS A 175 14.40 1.68 -5.80
CA HIS A 175 15.63 1.52 -6.60
C HIS A 175 16.31 0.16 -6.34
N THR A 176 16.36 -0.28 -5.09
CA THR A 176 16.92 -1.58 -4.72
C THR A 176 16.12 -2.72 -5.36
N ILE A 177 14.78 -2.66 -5.29
CA ILE A 177 13.90 -3.65 -5.92
C ILE A 177 14.11 -3.69 -7.45
N LEU A 178 14.20 -2.54 -8.10
CA LEU A 178 14.44 -2.46 -9.55
C LEU A 178 15.81 -3.03 -9.94
N THR A 179 16.85 -2.71 -9.17
CA THR A 179 18.21 -3.21 -9.39
C THR A 179 18.25 -4.73 -9.25
N GLU A 180 17.59 -5.27 -8.23
CA GLU A 180 17.46 -6.71 -8.02
C GLU A 180 16.68 -7.39 -9.16
N ARG A 181 15.57 -6.81 -9.62
CA ARG A 181 14.82 -7.31 -10.79
C ARG A 181 15.70 -7.36 -12.05
N GLN A 182 16.50 -6.34 -12.30
CA GLN A 182 17.43 -6.31 -13.44
C GLN A 182 18.57 -7.32 -13.32
N ARG A 183 19.08 -7.56 -12.10
CA ARG A 183 20.08 -8.59 -11.84
C ARG A 183 19.52 -9.98 -12.11
N MET A 184 18.32 -10.26 -11.61
CA MET A 184 17.64 -11.55 -11.82
C MET A 184 17.25 -11.78 -13.28
N ALA A 185 16.82 -10.74 -14.01
CA ALA A 185 16.53 -10.86 -15.44
C ALA A 185 17.76 -11.29 -16.24
N ARG A 186 18.94 -10.75 -15.88
CA ARG A 186 20.23 -11.18 -16.48
C ARG A 186 20.55 -12.63 -16.11
N GLU A 187 20.41 -13.02 -14.85
CA GLU A 187 20.66 -14.40 -14.41
C GLU A 187 19.76 -15.41 -15.12
N VAL A 188 18.46 -15.09 -15.29
CA VAL A 188 17.54 -15.92 -16.09
C VAL A 188 17.95 -15.95 -17.56
N HIS A 189 18.31 -14.80 -18.14
CA HIS A 189 18.76 -14.74 -19.53
C HIS A 189 20.02 -15.59 -19.77
N ASP A 190 20.98 -15.55 -18.85
CA ASP A 190 22.22 -16.33 -18.94
C ASP A 190 21.93 -17.84 -18.86
N VAL A 191 21.08 -18.28 -17.92
CA VAL A 191 20.66 -19.69 -17.81
C VAL A 191 19.93 -20.15 -19.09
N VAL A 192 19.02 -19.33 -19.62
CA VAL A 192 18.29 -19.63 -20.84
C VAL A 192 19.23 -19.72 -22.05
N ALA A 193 20.07 -18.70 -22.25
CA ALA A 193 20.99 -18.63 -23.39
C ALA A 193 22.00 -19.78 -23.39
N HIS A 194 22.55 -20.09 -22.22
CA HIS A 194 23.50 -21.18 -22.06
C HIS A 194 22.86 -22.55 -22.34
N SER A 195 21.70 -22.82 -21.72
CA SER A 195 21.00 -24.09 -21.87
C SER A 195 20.50 -24.30 -23.31
N LEU A 196 20.01 -23.25 -23.96
CA LEU A 196 19.58 -23.31 -25.35
C LEU A 196 20.76 -23.60 -26.28
N SER A 197 21.93 -23.00 -26.01
CA SER A 197 23.15 -23.25 -26.80
C SER A 197 23.58 -24.71 -26.73
N ILE A 198 23.59 -25.31 -25.52
CA ILE A 198 23.91 -26.73 -25.32
C ILE A 198 22.86 -27.64 -25.98
N THR A 199 21.58 -27.30 -25.82
CA THR A 199 20.48 -28.05 -26.46
C THR A 199 20.64 -28.05 -27.99
N LEU A 200 20.91 -26.89 -28.60
CA LEU A 200 21.14 -26.76 -30.04
C LEU A 200 22.38 -27.52 -30.52
N LEU A 201 23.44 -27.59 -29.69
CA LEU A 201 24.64 -28.37 -29.98
C LEU A 201 24.30 -29.87 -30.08
N HIS A 202 23.61 -30.43 -29.09
CA HIS A 202 23.21 -31.83 -29.08
C HIS A 202 22.23 -32.16 -30.22
N LEU A 203 21.26 -31.28 -30.52
CA LEU A 203 20.38 -31.42 -31.66
C LEU A 203 21.13 -31.40 -33.00
N THR A 204 22.14 -30.55 -33.13
CA THR A 204 22.98 -30.47 -34.34
C THR A 204 23.84 -31.72 -34.50
N GLY A 205 24.39 -32.26 -33.39
CA GLY A 205 25.11 -33.53 -33.35
C GLY A 205 24.23 -34.69 -33.80
N ALA A 206 23.05 -34.85 -33.18
CA ALA A 206 22.09 -35.89 -33.54
C ALA A 206 21.66 -35.82 -35.02
N ARG A 207 21.45 -34.61 -35.55
CA ARG A 207 21.14 -34.42 -36.98
C ARG A 207 22.30 -34.87 -37.87
N ARG A 208 23.55 -34.60 -37.51
CA ARG A 208 24.73 -35.05 -38.27
C ARG A 208 24.86 -36.57 -38.25
N ALA A 209 24.74 -37.19 -37.09
CA ALA A 209 24.79 -38.64 -36.94
C ALA A 209 23.78 -39.34 -37.89
N LEU A 210 22.55 -38.81 -37.99
CA LEU A 210 21.53 -39.34 -38.91
C LEU A 210 21.84 -39.09 -40.41
N GLN A 211 22.31 -37.88 -40.75
CA GLN A 211 22.45 -37.46 -42.15
C GLN A 211 23.78 -37.87 -42.80
N GLN A 212 24.86 -37.90 -42.02
CA GLN A 212 26.22 -38.11 -42.51
C GLN A 212 26.70 -39.52 -42.17
N ASP A 213 26.63 -39.90 -40.89
CA ASP A 213 27.25 -41.13 -40.39
C ASP A 213 26.29 -42.34 -40.42
N ARG A 214 24.98 -42.08 -40.57
CA ARG A 214 23.87 -43.06 -40.47
C ARG A 214 23.88 -43.83 -39.14
N ASP A 215 24.42 -43.21 -38.10
CA ASP A 215 24.44 -43.74 -36.74
C ASP A 215 23.17 -43.32 -36.00
N VAL A 216 22.27 -44.29 -35.81
CA VAL A 216 20.98 -44.07 -35.12
C VAL A 216 21.18 -44.03 -33.61
N ASP A 217 22.13 -44.78 -33.07
CA ASP A 217 22.34 -44.87 -31.63
C ASP A 217 22.94 -43.55 -31.10
N GLU A 218 23.95 -43.01 -31.79
CA GLU A 218 24.53 -41.69 -31.47
C GLU A 218 23.48 -40.56 -31.57
N ALA A 219 22.56 -40.66 -32.53
CA ALA A 219 21.47 -39.69 -32.68
C ALA A 219 20.47 -39.75 -31.51
N ILE A 220 20.13 -40.95 -31.03
CA ILE A 220 19.23 -41.14 -29.88
C ILE A 220 19.90 -40.59 -28.60
N GLU A 221 21.19 -40.81 -28.41
CA GLU A 221 21.94 -40.25 -27.29
C GLU A 221 21.92 -38.72 -27.30
N GLY A 222 22.19 -38.10 -28.46
CA GLY A 222 22.14 -36.64 -28.62
C GLY A 222 20.75 -36.06 -28.35
N LEU A 223 19.68 -36.71 -28.81
CA LEU A 223 18.30 -36.28 -28.53
C LEU A 223 17.95 -36.39 -27.04
N THR A 224 18.38 -37.48 -26.39
CA THR A 224 18.15 -37.72 -24.97
C THR A 224 18.85 -36.67 -24.12
N GLU A 225 20.08 -36.30 -24.47
CA GLU A 225 20.84 -35.28 -23.76
C GLU A 225 20.24 -33.87 -23.95
N ALA A 226 19.78 -33.54 -25.17
CA ALA A 226 19.05 -32.31 -25.43
C ALA A 226 17.77 -32.20 -24.57
N GLU A 227 17.02 -33.30 -24.43
CA GLU A 227 15.82 -33.37 -23.59
C GLU A 227 16.15 -33.19 -22.10
N ARG A 228 17.23 -33.83 -21.62
CA ARG A 228 17.72 -33.71 -20.24
C ARG A 228 18.09 -32.28 -19.90
N VAL A 229 18.89 -31.62 -20.76
CA VAL A 229 19.32 -30.23 -20.58
C VAL A 229 18.14 -29.27 -20.61
N GLY A 230 17.20 -29.44 -21.55
CA GLY A 230 15.99 -28.62 -21.62
C GLY A 230 15.11 -28.73 -20.37
N ARG A 231 14.92 -29.94 -19.83
CA ARG A 231 14.15 -30.16 -18.59
C ARG A 231 14.83 -29.56 -17.36
N ALA A 232 16.15 -29.68 -17.26
CA ALA A 232 16.93 -29.07 -16.18
C ALA A 232 16.81 -27.54 -16.20
N ALA A 233 17.00 -26.92 -17.37
CA ALA A 233 16.88 -25.47 -17.55
C ALA A 233 15.49 -24.94 -17.17
N MET A 234 14.42 -25.62 -17.57
CA MET A 234 13.05 -25.25 -17.19
C MET A 234 12.80 -25.36 -15.68
N THR A 235 13.49 -26.27 -15.00
CA THR A 235 13.40 -26.42 -13.54
C THR A 235 14.11 -25.27 -12.83
N ASP A 236 15.30 -24.88 -13.31
CA ASP A 236 16.04 -23.74 -12.78
C ASP A 236 15.31 -22.41 -12.99
N ILE A 237 14.74 -22.18 -14.19
CA ILE A 237 13.91 -20.99 -14.46
C ILE A 237 12.72 -20.93 -13.50
N ARG A 238 11.98 -22.03 -13.32
CA ARG A 238 10.85 -22.08 -12.40
C ARG A 238 11.28 -21.82 -10.95
N ARG A 239 12.46 -22.29 -10.54
CA ARG A 239 13.00 -22.04 -9.20
C ARG A 239 13.31 -20.56 -9.00
N THR A 240 13.99 -19.93 -9.95
CA THR A 240 14.33 -18.50 -9.91
C THR A 240 13.07 -17.61 -9.92
N VAL A 241 12.07 -17.95 -10.74
CA VAL A 241 10.77 -17.24 -10.77
C VAL A 241 9.98 -17.44 -9.47
N ARG A 242 10.05 -18.61 -8.83
CA ARG A 242 9.42 -18.81 -7.51
C ARG A 242 10.09 -17.98 -6.41
N LEU A 243 11.41 -17.81 -6.45
CA LEU A 243 12.11 -16.91 -5.51
C LEU A 243 11.67 -15.44 -5.71
N LEU A 244 11.44 -15.01 -6.95
CA LEU A 244 10.85 -13.70 -7.29
C LEU A 244 9.42 -13.51 -6.76
N SER A 245 8.64 -14.60 -6.68
CA SER A 245 7.23 -14.57 -6.26
C SER A 245 7.03 -14.34 -4.75
N HIS A 246 8.12 -14.29 -3.96
CA HIS A 246 8.09 -14.01 -2.52
C HIS A 246 8.32 -12.52 -2.18
N ALA A 247 8.49 -11.64 -3.18
CA ALA A 247 8.26 -10.21 -3.00
C ALA A 247 6.74 -9.97 -2.85
N PRO A 248 6.27 -8.98 -2.05
CA PRO A 248 4.84 -8.76 -1.85
C PRO A 248 4.23 -8.52 -3.23
N ALA A 249 3.41 -9.48 -3.67
CA ALA A 249 2.91 -9.55 -5.02
C ALA A 249 2.32 -8.19 -5.42
N GLU A 250 2.93 -7.55 -6.40
CA GLU A 250 2.18 -6.66 -7.28
C GLU A 250 0.94 -7.44 -7.70
N ARG A 251 -0.22 -6.81 -7.49
CA ARG A 251 -1.57 -7.37 -7.60
C ARG A 251 -1.83 -7.96 -9.00
N HIS A 252 -1.26 -9.13 -9.30
CA HIS A 252 -1.92 -10.08 -10.14
C HIS A 252 -3.05 -10.65 -9.30
N THR A 253 -4.29 -10.29 -9.64
CA THR A 253 -5.48 -10.95 -9.10
C THR A 253 -5.22 -12.45 -9.19
N LEU A 254 -5.17 -13.11 -8.03
CA LEU A 254 -4.99 -14.56 -7.98
C LEU A 254 -6.11 -15.20 -8.80
N PRO A 255 -5.82 -16.27 -9.58
CA PRO A 255 -6.84 -16.89 -10.41
C PRO A 255 -7.96 -17.46 -9.53
N GLY A 256 -9.20 -17.24 -9.94
CA GLY A 256 -10.41 -17.62 -9.21
C GLY A 256 -11.25 -18.67 -9.95
N ALA A 257 -12.46 -18.91 -9.45
CA ALA A 257 -13.39 -19.87 -10.06
C ALA A 257 -13.77 -19.46 -11.50
N GLY A 258 -13.84 -18.16 -11.78
CA GLY A 258 -14.16 -17.64 -13.12
C GLY A 258 -13.12 -17.99 -14.19
N ASP A 259 -11.87 -18.29 -13.81
CA ASP A 259 -10.79 -18.59 -14.74
C ASP A 259 -10.77 -20.08 -15.17
N ILE A 260 -11.61 -20.92 -14.55
CA ILE A 260 -11.67 -22.37 -14.82
C ILE A 260 -12.11 -22.66 -16.26
N ALA A 261 -13.10 -21.93 -16.77
CA ALA A 261 -13.55 -22.09 -18.15
C ALA A 261 -12.44 -21.82 -19.17
N GLY A 262 -11.61 -20.79 -18.91
CA GLY A 262 -10.44 -20.47 -19.74
C GLY A 262 -9.36 -21.55 -19.66
N LEU A 263 -9.08 -22.07 -18.46
CA LEU A 263 -8.15 -23.19 -18.25
C LEU A 263 -8.58 -24.44 -19.03
N VAL A 264 -9.87 -24.79 -18.99
CA VAL A 264 -10.40 -25.94 -19.74
C VAL A 264 -10.32 -25.71 -21.25
N ALA A 265 -10.70 -24.53 -21.73
CA ALA A 265 -10.64 -24.20 -23.15
C ALA A 265 -9.20 -24.28 -23.70
N HIS A 266 -8.23 -23.77 -22.94
CA HIS A 266 -6.81 -23.86 -23.29
C HIS A 266 -6.34 -25.31 -23.39
N THR A 267 -6.72 -26.13 -22.40
CA THR A 267 -6.33 -27.55 -22.34
C THR A 267 -6.99 -28.36 -23.45
N ARG A 268 -8.24 -28.05 -23.81
CA ARG A 268 -8.93 -28.64 -24.98
C ARG A 268 -8.21 -28.29 -26.28
N GLY A 269 -7.78 -27.03 -26.43
CA GLY A 269 -6.98 -26.59 -27.58
C GLY A 269 -5.63 -27.30 -27.70
N ALA A 270 -5.08 -27.81 -26.59
CA ALA A 270 -3.87 -28.63 -26.56
C ALA A 270 -4.09 -30.12 -26.91
N GLY A 271 -5.32 -30.52 -27.24
CA GLY A 271 -5.63 -31.85 -27.79
C GLY A 271 -6.31 -32.83 -26.82
N LEU A 272 -6.67 -32.42 -25.61
CA LEU A 272 -7.48 -33.23 -24.69
C LEU A 272 -8.98 -33.11 -25.02
N ASP A 273 -9.68 -34.25 -25.07
CA ASP A 273 -11.13 -34.28 -25.22
C ASP A 273 -11.81 -34.00 -23.87
N ILE A 274 -12.41 -32.81 -23.72
CA ILE A 274 -12.96 -32.33 -22.44
C ILE A 274 -14.37 -31.79 -22.66
N HIS A 275 -15.35 -32.30 -21.90
CA HIS A 275 -16.66 -31.69 -21.74
C HIS A 275 -16.70 -30.90 -20.43
N PHE A 276 -17.09 -29.62 -20.51
CA PHE A 276 -17.19 -28.74 -19.34
C PHE A 276 -18.59 -28.15 -19.24
N GLU A 277 -19.18 -28.29 -18.07
CA GLU A 277 -20.48 -27.73 -17.72
C GLU A 277 -20.33 -26.90 -16.45
N GLN A 278 -20.87 -25.68 -16.47
CA GLN A 278 -20.93 -24.81 -15.31
C GLN A 278 -22.38 -24.42 -15.03
N GLU A 279 -22.78 -24.56 -13.78
CA GLU A 279 -24.08 -24.12 -13.26
C GLU A 279 -23.85 -23.11 -12.14
N GLY A 280 -24.51 -21.96 -12.20
CA GLY A 280 -24.33 -20.86 -11.25
C GLY A 280 -23.20 -19.88 -11.62
N ASP A 281 -23.11 -18.78 -10.88
CA ASP A 281 -22.14 -17.71 -11.15
C ASP A 281 -20.84 -17.92 -10.37
N ALA A 282 -19.73 -18.06 -11.09
CA ALA A 282 -18.42 -18.22 -10.47
C ALA A 282 -17.95 -16.97 -9.71
N ALA A 283 -18.55 -15.80 -9.95
CA ALA A 283 -18.32 -14.58 -9.19
C ALA A 283 -18.86 -14.67 -7.74
N ASP A 284 -19.80 -15.56 -7.47
CA ASP A 284 -20.35 -15.80 -6.12
C ASP A 284 -19.43 -16.67 -5.24
N VAL A 285 -18.33 -17.19 -5.80
CA VAL A 285 -17.38 -18.04 -5.08
C VAL A 285 -16.34 -17.18 -4.35
N PRO A 286 -16.15 -17.35 -3.03
CA PRO A 286 -15.12 -16.62 -2.29
C PRO A 286 -13.70 -16.86 -2.86
N ASP A 287 -12.86 -15.82 -2.88
CA ASP A 287 -11.53 -15.83 -3.51
C ASP A 287 -10.67 -17.06 -3.17
N LEU A 288 -10.61 -17.43 -1.88
CA LEU A 288 -9.80 -18.56 -1.41
C LEU A 288 -10.35 -19.91 -1.90
N ALA A 289 -11.68 -20.05 -1.95
CA ALA A 289 -12.34 -21.22 -2.52
C ALA A 289 -12.15 -21.28 -4.04
N GLY A 290 -12.27 -20.12 -4.72
CA GLY A 290 -12.05 -19.99 -6.15
C GLY A 290 -10.63 -20.40 -6.57
N LEU A 291 -9.62 -19.94 -5.84
CA LEU A 291 -8.23 -20.33 -6.07
C LEU A 291 -8.01 -21.84 -5.85
N THR A 292 -8.66 -22.43 -4.84
CA THR A 292 -8.55 -23.86 -4.56
C THR A 292 -9.18 -24.71 -5.67
N LEU A 293 -10.38 -24.33 -6.12
CA LEU A 293 -11.06 -24.95 -7.27
C LEU A 293 -10.22 -24.88 -8.54
N TYR A 294 -9.64 -23.71 -8.82
CA TYR A 294 -8.76 -23.51 -9.97
C TYR A 294 -7.53 -24.43 -9.92
N ARG A 295 -6.85 -24.51 -8.77
CA ARG A 295 -5.64 -25.33 -8.61
C ARG A 295 -5.92 -26.82 -8.67
N ILE A 296 -7.04 -27.28 -8.09
CA ILE A 296 -7.42 -28.69 -8.15
C ILE A 296 -7.82 -29.07 -9.59
N THR A 297 -8.50 -28.19 -10.32
CA THR A 297 -8.80 -28.40 -11.74
C THR A 297 -7.52 -28.49 -12.57
N GLN A 298 -6.58 -27.58 -12.36
CA GLN A 298 -5.28 -27.55 -13.05
C GLN A 298 -4.49 -28.84 -12.85
N GLU A 299 -4.34 -29.27 -11.60
CA GLU A 299 -3.62 -30.51 -11.28
C GLU A 299 -4.35 -31.75 -11.84
N SER A 300 -5.69 -31.75 -11.81
CA SER A 300 -6.48 -32.86 -12.39
C SER A 300 -6.28 -32.97 -13.90
N LEU A 301 -6.30 -31.85 -14.62
CA LEU A 301 -6.04 -31.82 -16.07
C LEU A 301 -4.61 -32.25 -16.41
N ALA A 302 -3.62 -31.83 -15.62
CA ALA A 302 -2.24 -32.28 -15.78
C ALA A 302 -2.11 -33.80 -15.57
N ASN A 303 -2.79 -34.35 -14.56
CA ASN A 303 -2.83 -35.78 -14.31
C ASN A 303 -3.49 -36.56 -15.46
N ILE A 304 -4.60 -36.05 -16.02
CA ILE A 304 -5.25 -36.68 -17.18
C ILE A 304 -4.32 -36.66 -18.38
N ALA A 305 -3.66 -35.53 -18.68
CA ALA A 305 -2.70 -35.42 -19.77
C ALA A 305 -1.54 -36.43 -19.63
N LYS A 306 -1.06 -36.64 -18.40
CA LYS A 306 0.06 -37.53 -18.09
C LYS A 306 -0.34 -39.01 -18.09
N HIS A 307 -1.50 -39.35 -17.54
CA HIS A 307 -1.86 -40.72 -17.20
C HIS A 307 -2.96 -41.32 -18.10
N ALA A 308 -3.80 -40.50 -18.72
CA ALA A 308 -4.90 -40.93 -19.56
C ALA A 308 -5.13 -39.97 -20.77
N PRO A 309 -4.11 -39.71 -21.61
CA PRO A 309 -4.17 -38.68 -22.65
C PRO A 309 -5.21 -38.92 -23.75
N ARG A 310 -5.72 -40.16 -23.89
CA ARG A 310 -6.77 -40.53 -24.86
C ARG A 310 -8.17 -40.66 -24.25
N SER A 311 -8.32 -40.33 -22.97
CA SER A 311 -9.61 -40.43 -22.28
C SER A 311 -10.44 -39.16 -22.49
N THR A 312 -11.76 -39.33 -22.55
CA THR A 312 -12.71 -38.20 -22.51
C THR A 312 -12.87 -37.75 -21.07
N ALA A 313 -12.53 -36.49 -20.79
CA ALA A 313 -12.71 -35.87 -19.49
C ALA A 313 -14.06 -35.15 -19.40
N ARG A 314 -14.74 -35.26 -18.26
CA ARG A 314 -15.98 -34.52 -17.94
C ARG A 314 -15.74 -33.72 -16.68
N ILE A 315 -15.93 -32.41 -16.77
CA ILE A 315 -15.74 -31.47 -15.68
C ILE A 315 -17.07 -30.75 -15.43
N ARG A 316 -17.55 -30.79 -14.19
CA ARG A 316 -18.74 -30.06 -13.75
C ARG A 316 -18.40 -29.15 -12.59
N LEU A 317 -18.76 -27.87 -12.72
CA LEU A 317 -18.72 -26.89 -11.64
C LEU A 317 -20.15 -26.46 -11.31
N HIS A 318 -20.60 -26.77 -10.10
CA HIS A 318 -21.89 -26.32 -9.59
C HIS A 318 -21.68 -25.31 -8.46
N VAL A 319 -22.19 -24.09 -8.64
CA VAL A 319 -22.15 -23.01 -7.66
C VAL A 319 -23.56 -22.81 -7.10
N GLY A 320 -23.80 -23.39 -5.92
CA GLY A 320 -25.08 -23.27 -5.21
C GLY A 320 -24.98 -22.38 -3.97
N ARG A 321 -26.13 -21.97 -3.42
CA ARG A 321 -26.20 -21.14 -2.21
C ARG A 321 -25.61 -21.82 -0.96
N ASN A 322 -25.65 -23.14 -0.90
CA ASN A 322 -25.28 -23.93 0.28
C ASN A 322 -24.01 -24.77 0.09
N GLU A 323 -23.50 -24.92 -1.14
CA GLU A 323 -22.30 -25.71 -1.43
C GLU A 323 -21.78 -25.33 -2.83
N VAL A 324 -20.46 -25.27 -2.98
CA VAL A 324 -19.80 -25.21 -4.30
C VAL A 324 -19.15 -26.55 -4.55
N ARG A 325 -19.45 -27.20 -5.67
CA ARG A 325 -18.98 -28.55 -5.99
C ARG A 325 -18.29 -28.62 -7.33
N LEU A 326 -17.08 -29.18 -7.34
CA LEU A 326 -16.29 -29.46 -8.53
C LEU A 326 -16.14 -30.97 -8.68
N ILE A 327 -16.54 -31.49 -9.84
CA ILE A 327 -16.40 -32.90 -10.21
C ILE A 327 -15.57 -32.98 -11.48
N VAL A 328 -14.45 -33.69 -11.43
CA VAL A 328 -13.63 -34.06 -12.59
C VAL A 328 -13.65 -35.57 -12.72
N ARG A 329 -14.05 -36.07 -13.90
CA ARG A 329 -14.09 -37.50 -14.23
C ARG A 329 -13.37 -37.76 -15.55
N ASN A 330 -12.62 -38.85 -15.63
CA ASN A 330 -12.07 -39.35 -16.90
C ASN A 330 -12.00 -40.88 -16.89
N THR A 331 -12.17 -41.51 -18.04
CA THR A 331 -12.13 -42.98 -18.14
C THR A 331 -10.72 -43.51 -17.92
N LEU A 332 -10.60 -44.56 -17.10
CA LEU A 332 -9.32 -45.22 -16.85
C LEU A 332 -8.92 -46.07 -18.07
N PRO A 333 -7.62 -46.20 -18.39
CA PRO A 333 -7.16 -47.07 -19.47
C PRO A 333 -7.41 -48.56 -19.13
N ASP A 334 -7.76 -49.39 -20.13
CA ASP A 334 -8.02 -50.84 -19.99
C ASP A 334 -6.83 -51.67 -19.46
N ARG A 335 -5.62 -51.11 -19.45
CA ARG A 335 -4.45 -51.70 -18.81
C ARG A 335 -4.07 -50.85 -17.60
N PRO A 336 -3.93 -51.43 -16.40
CA PRO A 336 -3.37 -50.71 -15.27
C PRO A 336 -1.92 -50.39 -15.64
N ALA A 337 -1.64 -49.14 -15.99
CA ALA A 337 -0.28 -48.65 -15.84
C ALA A 337 0.03 -48.79 -14.35
N GLU A 338 1.14 -49.43 -13.99
CA GLU A 338 1.65 -49.40 -12.63
C GLU A 338 1.64 -47.94 -12.20
N PHE A 339 0.77 -47.60 -11.24
CA PHE A 339 0.67 -46.27 -10.70
C PHE A 339 1.97 -46.02 -9.93
N ALA A 340 3.00 -45.57 -10.63
CA ALA A 340 4.22 -45.09 -10.01
C ALA A 340 3.80 -43.96 -9.06
N ALA A 341 3.95 -44.23 -7.76
CA ALA A 341 3.47 -43.40 -6.67
C ALA A 341 4.28 -42.11 -6.54
N ASP A 342 4.25 -41.24 -7.55
CA ASP A 342 4.57 -39.82 -7.38
C ASP A 342 3.34 -39.14 -6.74
N GLY A 343 3.08 -39.49 -5.47
CA GLY A 343 1.90 -39.08 -4.70
C GLY A 343 1.82 -37.59 -4.37
N SER A 344 2.77 -36.76 -4.81
CA SER A 344 2.83 -35.34 -4.45
C SER A 344 1.64 -34.53 -4.95
N GLY A 345 1.08 -34.88 -6.12
CA GLY A 345 -0.07 -34.18 -6.70
C GLY A 345 -1.34 -34.35 -5.88
N LEU A 346 -1.67 -35.60 -5.52
CA LEU A 346 -2.85 -35.93 -4.72
C LEU A 346 -2.71 -35.43 -3.27
N THR A 347 -1.54 -35.57 -2.66
CA THR A 347 -1.27 -34.99 -1.32
C THR A 347 -1.44 -33.46 -1.34
N GLY A 348 -0.98 -32.80 -2.40
CA GLY A 348 -1.16 -31.36 -2.58
C GLY A 348 -2.62 -30.95 -2.80
N MET A 349 -3.44 -31.76 -3.49
CA MET A 349 -4.88 -31.49 -3.59
C MET A 349 -5.56 -31.61 -2.22
N ALA A 350 -5.25 -32.67 -1.45
CA ALA A 350 -5.83 -32.91 -0.13
C ALA A 350 -5.53 -31.77 0.86
N ALA A 351 -4.26 -31.34 0.95
CA ALA A 351 -3.85 -30.25 1.83
C ALA A 351 -4.56 -28.92 1.50
N ARG A 352 -4.79 -28.62 0.21
CA ARG A 352 -5.51 -27.41 -0.21
C ARG A 352 -7.00 -27.48 0.10
N ALA A 353 -7.62 -28.65 -0.06
CA ALA A 353 -9.03 -28.84 0.32
C ALA A 353 -9.22 -28.69 1.83
N GLU A 354 -8.32 -29.28 2.64
CA GLU A 354 -8.33 -29.17 4.10
C GLU A 354 -8.22 -27.71 4.57
N GLN A 355 -7.35 -26.92 3.92
CA GLN A 355 -7.14 -25.51 4.25
C GLN A 355 -8.42 -24.65 4.18
N ILE A 356 -9.39 -25.05 3.36
CA ILE A 356 -10.67 -24.34 3.21
C ILE A 356 -11.85 -25.12 3.83
N GLY A 357 -11.58 -26.18 4.60
CA GLY A 357 -12.61 -27.05 5.17
C GLY A 357 -13.44 -27.81 4.12
N ALA A 358 -12.93 -27.94 2.89
CA ALA A 358 -13.60 -28.66 1.82
C ALA A 358 -13.39 -30.17 1.95
N ARG A 359 -14.40 -30.93 1.55
CA ARG A 359 -14.31 -32.40 1.43
C ARG A 359 -13.79 -32.75 0.05
N LEU A 360 -12.67 -33.44 -0.02
CA LEU A 360 -12.10 -33.96 -1.26
C LEU A 360 -12.16 -35.49 -1.27
N ARG A 361 -12.68 -36.06 -2.35
CA ARG A 361 -12.61 -37.49 -2.63
C ARG A 361 -11.92 -37.70 -3.97
N THR A 362 -10.84 -38.48 -3.98
CA THR A 362 -10.10 -38.84 -5.18
C THR A 362 -9.93 -40.36 -5.27
N GLY A 363 -10.21 -40.96 -6.42
CA GLY A 363 -9.97 -42.38 -6.63
C GLY A 363 -10.74 -42.98 -7.81
N PRO A 364 -10.54 -44.29 -8.07
CA PRO A 364 -11.31 -45.00 -9.08
C PRO A 364 -12.78 -45.16 -8.64
N ASP A 365 -13.70 -44.94 -9.57
CA ASP A 365 -15.15 -45.02 -9.39
C ASP A 365 -15.79 -45.57 -10.68
N GLY A 366 -16.22 -46.84 -10.64
CA GLY A 366 -16.99 -47.44 -11.74
C GLY A 366 -16.32 -47.47 -13.12
N GLY A 367 -14.98 -47.58 -13.16
CA GLY A 367 -14.19 -47.56 -14.41
C GLY A 367 -13.66 -46.18 -14.82
N ASP A 368 -14.10 -45.12 -14.15
CA ASP A 368 -13.54 -43.77 -14.28
C ASP A 368 -12.62 -43.44 -13.09
N TRP A 369 -11.73 -42.47 -13.25
CA TRP A 369 -11.10 -41.78 -12.13
C TRP A 369 -11.95 -40.57 -11.75
N LEU A 370 -12.22 -40.39 -10.47
CA LEU A 370 -13.03 -39.32 -9.92
C LEU A 370 -12.20 -38.41 -9.01
N VAL A 371 -12.35 -37.10 -9.22
CA VAL A 371 -11.98 -36.05 -8.27
C VAL A 371 -13.25 -35.27 -7.95
N ASP A 372 -13.70 -35.34 -6.70
CA ASP A 372 -14.94 -34.74 -6.21
C ASP A 372 -14.62 -33.84 -5.02
N LEU A 373 -14.70 -32.53 -5.24
CA LEU A 373 -14.44 -31.51 -4.24
C LEU A 373 -15.74 -30.79 -3.89
N ALA A 374 -16.11 -30.82 -2.62
CA ALA A 374 -17.27 -30.14 -2.08
C ALA A 374 -16.83 -29.07 -1.06
N VAL A 375 -17.07 -27.80 -1.39
CA VAL A 375 -16.70 -26.64 -0.59
C VAL A 375 -17.92 -26.15 0.19
N PRO A 376 -17.85 -26.07 1.54
CA PRO A 376 -18.95 -25.57 2.36
C PRO A 376 -19.19 -24.06 2.13
N PRO A 377 -20.37 -23.54 2.48
CA PRO A 377 -20.69 -22.13 2.29
C PRO A 377 -19.87 -21.28 3.28
N ALA A 378 -19.54 -20.05 2.86
CA ALA A 378 -18.80 -19.11 3.69
C ALA A 378 -19.54 -18.86 5.02
N GLY A 379 -18.97 -19.34 6.13
CA GLY A 379 -19.55 -19.21 7.48
C GLY A 379 -19.70 -20.50 8.27
N ALA A 380 -19.37 -21.67 7.71
CA ALA A 380 -19.36 -22.94 8.44
C ALA A 380 -17.94 -23.33 8.93
N SER A 381 -17.26 -22.45 9.65
CA SER A 381 -16.13 -22.88 10.49
C SER A 381 -16.70 -23.51 11.76
N ARG A 382 -16.47 -24.82 11.96
CA ARG A 382 -16.59 -25.44 13.28
C ARG A 382 -15.33 -25.19 14.08
#